data_AF-A0A9D1X352-F1
#
_entry.id   AF-A0A9D1X352-F1
#
_cell.length_a   1.000
_cell.length_b   1.000
_cell.length_c   1.000
_cell.angle_alpha   90.00
_cell.angle_beta   90.00
_cell.angle_gamma   90.00
#
_symmetry.space_group_name_H-M   'P 1'
#
loop_
_entity.id
_entity.type
_entity.pdbx_description
1 polymer ?
#
loop_
_entity_poly.entity_id
_entity_poly.type
_entity_poly.pdbx_seq_one_letter_code
_entity_poly.pdbx_strand_id
1 'polypeptide(L)'
;LRGTEYYETLQKLKDSQNVTLYDYDLALNLYYFTSIWKEQRKILKKGDLELFMRDCGSKIDMLNMQWIYRAKKYYNMKPADIYLLLIPIHYRLSTEQVKEMVEAPGLDEFQVFVDKTIYARHYNFHQNLTIEQMYADCLHYLYTVDRRRNPYSIAAVNTYLFLKEEEIRKLTTAMECVRYSLTPEETLAYVGGRIQ
;
A
#
# COMPACT_ATOMS: atom_id res chain seq x y z
N LEU A 1 -12.99 -15.65 19.93
CA LEU A 1 -12.28 -14.35 19.87
C LEU A 1 -12.66 -13.37 20.98
N ARG A 2 -13.66 -13.62 21.85
CA ARG A 2 -13.91 -12.74 23.01
C ARG A 2 -12.64 -12.59 23.87
N GLY A 3 -12.27 -11.35 24.17
CA GLY A 3 -11.04 -11.02 24.92
C GLY A 3 -9.83 -10.66 24.05
N THR A 4 -9.92 -10.79 22.72
CA THR A 4 -8.86 -10.33 21.80
C THR A 4 -9.20 -8.97 21.20
N GLU A 5 -8.18 -8.22 20.78
CA GLU A 5 -8.33 -6.93 20.10
C GLU A 5 -9.14 -7.00 18.79
N TYR A 6 -9.17 -8.16 18.14
CA TYR A 6 -9.93 -8.40 16.90
C TYR A 6 -11.44 -8.58 17.11
N TYR A 7 -11.88 -8.77 18.36
CA TYR A 7 -13.26 -9.15 18.65
C TYR A 7 -14.26 -8.09 18.21
N GLU A 8 -14.03 -6.83 18.57
CA GLU A 8 -14.95 -5.73 18.27
C GLU A 8 -15.08 -5.47 16.77
N THR A 9 -13.96 -5.56 16.04
CA THR A 9 -13.91 -5.39 14.59
C THR A 9 -14.71 -6.48 13.88
N LEU A 10 -14.47 -7.76 14.24
CA LEU A 10 -15.07 -8.89 13.55
C LEU A 10 -16.51 -9.19 14.01
N GLN A 11 -16.89 -8.80 15.23
CA GLN A 11 -18.25 -8.98 15.71
C GLN A 11 -19.26 -8.21 14.85
N LYS A 12 -18.91 -6.99 14.40
CA LYS A 12 -19.78 -6.16 13.56
C LYS A 12 -20.16 -6.83 12.23
N LEU A 13 -19.26 -7.65 11.69
CA LEU A 13 -19.49 -8.41 10.46
C LEU A 13 -20.36 -9.64 10.68
N LYS A 14 -20.32 -10.25 11.87
CA LYS A 14 -21.08 -11.47 12.16
C LYS A 14 -22.60 -11.26 12.00
N ASP A 15 -23.08 -10.06 12.30
CA ASP A 15 -24.50 -9.72 12.29
C ASP A 15 -24.99 -9.23 10.91
N SER A 16 -24.08 -9.09 9.93
CA SER A 16 -24.40 -8.66 8.56
C SER A 16 -24.79 -9.86 7.68
N GLN A 17 -25.74 -9.67 6.76
CA GLN A 17 -26.12 -10.70 5.78
C GLN A 17 -25.13 -10.72 4.60
N ASN A 18 -24.80 -11.91 4.09
CA ASN A 18 -23.91 -12.14 2.93
C ASN A 18 -22.45 -11.71 3.09
N VAL A 19 -21.89 -11.82 4.30
CA VAL A 19 -20.46 -11.55 4.52
C VAL A 19 -19.58 -12.62 3.88
N THR A 20 -18.58 -12.18 3.12
CA THR A 20 -17.58 -13.01 2.46
C THR A 20 -16.25 -13.01 3.22
N LEU A 21 -15.35 -13.94 2.88
CA LEU A 21 -13.99 -13.95 3.45
C LEU A 21 -13.25 -12.62 3.19
N TYR A 22 -13.53 -11.98 2.05
CA TYR A 22 -12.96 -10.70 1.68
C TYR A 22 -13.35 -9.59 2.67
N ASP A 23 -14.58 -9.56 3.14
CA ASP A 23 -15.06 -8.54 4.09
C ASP A 23 -14.34 -8.66 5.46
N TYR A 24 -14.05 -9.90 5.89
CA TYR A 24 -13.24 -10.15 7.08
C TYR A 24 -11.80 -9.66 6.90
N ASP A 25 -11.17 -9.97 5.76
CA ASP A 25 -9.82 -9.51 5.45
C ASP A 25 -9.75 -7.98 5.38
N LEU A 26 -10.70 -7.34 4.69
CA LEU A 26 -10.79 -5.89 4.60
C LEU A 26 -10.94 -5.25 5.98
N ALA A 27 -11.86 -5.76 6.82
CA ALA A 27 -12.05 -5.21 8.16
C ALA A 27 -10.80 -5.34 9.04
N LEU A 28 -10.06 -6.45 8.94
CA LEU A 28 -8.79 -6.63 9.63
C LEU A 28 -7.70 -5.69 9.10
N ASN A 29 -7.61 -5.51 7.78
CA ASN A 29 -6.68 -4.57 7.16
C ASN A 29 -6.96 -3.12 7.61
N LEU A 30 -8.22 -2.68 7.56
CA LEU A 30 -8.61 -1.34 8.03
C LEU A 30 -8.34 -1.18 9.53
N TYR A 31 -8.62 -2.20 10.33
CA TYR A 31 -8.26 -2.21 11.75
C TYR A 31 -6.76 -2.06 11.97
N TYR A 32 -5.94 -2.83 11.24
CA TYR A 32 -4.47 -2.77 11.32
C TYR A 32 -3.94 -1.36 11.08
N PHE A 33 -4.32 -0.72 9.97
CA PHE A 33 -3.83 0.63 9.64
C PHE A 33 -4.34 1.68 10.63
N THR A 34 -5.61 1.61 11.02
CA THR A 34 -6.20 2.58 11.96
C THR A 34 -5.63 2.46 13.37
N SER A 35 -5.36 1.23 13.83
CA SER A 35 -4.74 0.98 15.14
C SER A 35 -3.28 1.44 15.15
N ILE A 36 -2.48 1.09 14.14
CA ILE A 36 -1.09 1.57 14.06
C ILE A 36 -1.02 3.08 14.04
N TRP A 37 -1.87 3.74 13.24
CA TRP A 37 -1.88 5.19 13.14
C TRP A 37 -2.25 5.91 14.44
N LYS A 38 -3.08 5.27 15.29
CA LYS A 38 -3.44 5.79 16.62
C LYS A 38 -2.36 5.53 17.65
N GLU A 39 -1.84 4.31 17.72
CA GLU A 39 -0.92 3.87 18.78
C GLU A 39 0.51 4.41 18.59
N GLN A 40 0.94 4.70 17.36
CA GLN A 40 2.27 5.25 17.07
C GLN A 40 2.62 6.47 17.94
N ARG A 41 1.63 7.34 18.21
CA ARG A 41 1.81 8.58 18.99
C ARG A 41 2.10 8.33 20.47
N LYS A 42 1.72 7.16 21.00
CA LYS A 42 1.94 6.77 22.39
C LYS A 42 3.28 6.08 22.60
N ILE A 43 3.77 5.39 21.57
CA ILE A 43 4.94 4.51 21.66
C ILE A 43 6.22 5.23 21.21
N LEU A 44 6.15 6.02 20.14
CA LEU A 44 7.34 6.59 19.51
C LEU A 44 7.70 7.97 20.08
N LYS A 45 9.01 8.22 20.22
CA LYS A 45 9.56 9.54 20.57
C LYS A 45 9.46 10.49 19.37
N LYS A 46 9.48 11.80 19.60
CA LYS A 46 9.22 12.83 18.56
C LYS A 46 9.96 12.61 17.23
N GLY A 47 11.26 12.35 17.27
CA GLY A 47 12.06 12.13 16.04
C GLY A 47 11.66 10.86 15.28
N ASP A 48 11.52 9.73 15.98
CA ASP A 48 11.06 8.47 15.38
C ASP A 48 9.60 8.53 14.92
N LEU A 49 8.75 9.27 15.65
CA LEU A 49 7.35 9.48 15.33
C LEU A 49 7.19 10.24 14.02
N GLU A 50 7.95 11.31 13.79
CA GLU A 50 7.89 12.08 12.54
C GLU A 50 8.31 11.23 11.33
N LEU A 51 9.39 10.44 11.46
CA LEU A 51 9.84 9.51 10.42
C LEU A 51 8.77 8.44 10.15
N PHE A 52 8.30 7.77 11.21
CA PHE A 52 7.32 6.71 11.07
C PHE A 52 5.99 7.21 10.50
N MET A 53 5.49 8.37 10.94
CA MET A 53 4.27 8.98 10.41
C MET A 53 4.39 9.31 8.93
N ARG A 54 5.56 9.80 8.50
CA ARG A 54 5.80 10.07 7.08
C ARG A 54 5.81 8.77 6.28
N ASP A 55 6.51 7.75 6.74
CA ASP A 55 6.63 6.49 6.00
C ASP A 55 5.28 5.75 5.94
N CYS A 56 4.60 5.62 7.08
CA CYS A 56 3.28 4.99 7.19
C CYS A 56 2.23 5.79 6.41
N GLY A 57 2.23 7.11 6.55
CA GLY A 57 1.29 7.99 5.86
C GLY A 57 1.47 7.95 4.34
N SER A 58 2.71 7.97 3.86
CA SER A 58 3.00 7.80 2.43
C SER A 58 2.61 6.42 1.92
N LYS A 59 2.84 5.36 2.70
CA LYS A 59 2.37 4.01 2.35
C LYS A 59 0.85 3.94 2.23
N ILE A 60 0.11 4.53 3.17
CA ILE A 60 -1.36 4.56 3.15
C ILE A 60 -1.89 5.31 1.94
N ASP A 61 -1.39 6.52 1.68
CA ASP A 61 -1.81 7.32 0.53
C ASP A 61 -1.59 6.56 -0.79
N MET A 62 -0.42 5.94 -0.94
CA MET A 62 -0.09 5.15 -2.13
C MET A 62 -0.94 3.88 -2.26
N LEU A 63 -1.25 3.21 -1.15
CA LEU A 63 -2.16 2.05 -1.14
C LEU A 63 -3.56 2.46 -1.58
N ASN A 64 -4.08 3.56 -1.06
CA ASN A 64 -5.38 4.08 -1.44
C ASN A 64 -5.42 4.40 -2.95
N MET A 65 -4.38 5.03 -3.52
CA MET A 65 -4.30 5.26 -4.98
C MET A 65 -4.30 3.93 -5.76
N GLN A 66 -3.55 2.92 -5.31
CA GLN A 66 -3.51 1.61 -5.96
C GLN A 66 -4.87 0.89 -5.87
N TRP A 67 -5.56 0.99 -4.74
CA TRP A 67 -6.87 0.37 -4.52
C TRP A 67 -7.94 1.02 -5.39
N ILE A 68 -7.95 2.36 -5.51
CA ILE A 68 -8.84 3.08 -6.43
C ILE A 68 -8.59 2.63 -7.87
N TYR A 69 -7.32 2.56 -8.29
CA TYR A 69 -6.97 2.11 -9.64
C TYR A 69 -7.47 0.69 -9.92
N ARG A 70 -7.21 -0.26 -9.01
CA ARG A 70 -7.64 -1.65 -9.17
C ARG A 70 -9.16 -1.76 -9.21
N ALA A 71 -9.85 -1.06 -8.31
CA ALA A 71 -11.31 -1.02 -8.23
C ALA A 71 -11.96 -0.51 -9.53
N LYS A 72 -11.36 0.52 -10.15
CA LYS A 72 -11.81 1.05 -11.44
C LYS A 72 -11.44 0.13 -12.61
N LYS A 73 -10.17 -0.24 -12.75
CA LYS A 73 -9.66 -0.94 -13.93
C LYS A 73 -10.16 -2.38 -14.04
N TYR A 74 -10.19 -3.12 -12.93
CA TYR A 74 -10.44 -4.57 -12.96
C TYR A 74 -11.84 -4.95 -12.50
N TYR A 75 -12.48 -4.12 -11.66
CA TYR A 75 -13.74 -4.48 -11.01
C TYR A 75 -14.91 -3.56 -11.37
N ASN A 76 -14.68 -2.45 -12.08
CA ASN A 76 -15.71 -1.46 -12.43
C ASN A 76 -16.63 -1.07 -11.24
N MET A 77 -16.03 -0.93 -10.05
CA MET A 77 -16.77 -0.65 -8.81
C MET A 77 -17.41 0.75 -8.82
N LYS A 78 -18.56 0.88 -8.16
CA LYS A 78 -19.21 2.19 -7.99
C LYS A 78 -18.44 3.03 -6.96
N PRO A 79 -18.43 4.37 -7.07
CA PRO A 79 -17.76 5.25 -6.11
C PRO A 79 -18.06 4.95 -4.64
N ALA A 80 -19.32 4.66 -4.31
CA ALA A 80 -19.74 4.32 -2.94
C ALA A 80 -19.01 3.08 -2.38
N ASP A 81 -18.85 2.04 -3.19
CA ASP A 81 -18.16 0.81 -2.80
C ASP A 81 -16.65 1.03 -2.69
N ILE A 82 -16.09 1.87 -3.57
CA ILE A 82 -14.68 2.26 -3.50
C ILE A 82 -14.40 2.99 -2.19
N TYR A 83 -15.25 3.91 -1.73
CA TYR A 83 -15.03 4.58 -0.45
C TYR A 83 -14.98 3.64 0.75
N LEU A 84 -15.77 2.55 0.74
CA LEU A 84 -15.75 1.53 1.81
C LEU A 84 -14.47 0.70 1.81
N LEU A 85 -13.80 0.59 0.66
CA LEU A 85 -12.54 -0.13 0.52
C LEU A 85 -11.36 0.66 1.12
N LEU A 86 -11.39 1.99 1.09
CA LEU A 86 -10.21 2.81 1.37
C LEU A 86 -9.87 2.88 2.86
N ILE A 87 -8.57 2.99 3.13
CA ILE A 87 -8.06 3.26 4.47
C ILE A 87 -8.49 4.70 4.83
N PRO A 88 -9.23 4.91 5.94
CA PRO A 88 -9.79 6.22 6.30
C PRO A 88 -8.74 7.12 6.99
N ILE A 89 -7.57 7.24 6.38
CA ILE A 89 -6.45 8.05 6.85
C ILE A 89 -5.87 8.79 5.64
N HIS A 90 -5.67 10.09 5.80
CA HIS A 90 -5.14 10.98 4.77
C HIS A 90 -3.89 11.65 5.32
N TYR A 91 -2.74 11.43 4.67
CA TYR A 91 -1.48 12.04 5.10
C TYR A 91 -1.11 13.27 4.27
N ARG A 92 -0.79 13.08 2.98
CA ARG A 92 -0.50 14.15 2.01
C ARG A 92 -1.54 14.26 0.91
N LEU A 93 -2.34 13.21 0.68
CA LEU A 93 -3.52 13.31 -0.17
C LEU A 93 -4.64 14.02 0.59
N SER A 94 -5.23 15.05 0.01
CA SER A 94 -6.44 15.65 0.58
C SER A 94 -7.66 14.77 0.34
N THR A 95 -8.69 14.96 1.17
CA THR A 95 -10.00 14.32 0.97
C THR A 95 -10.60 14.65 -0.39
N GLU A 96 -10.37 15.88 -0.88
CA GLU A 96 -10.78 16.34 -2.21
C GLU A 96 -10.07 15.57 -3.32
N GLN A 97 -8.75 15.38 -3.22
CA GLN A 97 -7.99 14.61 -4.21
C GLN A 97 -8.44 13.14 -4.25
N VAL A 98 -8.71 12.54 -3.09
CA VAL A 98 -9.26 11.19 -3.01
C VAL A 98 -10.64 11.14 -3.68
N LYS A 99 -11.50 12.12 -3.40
CA LYS A 99 -12.82 12.23 -4.02
C LYS A 99 -12.73 12.34 -5.54
N GLU A 100 -11.89 13.25 -6.05
CA GLU A 100 -11.67 13.42 -7.49
C GLU A 100 -11.22 12.11 -8.16
N MET A 101 -10.29 11.37 -7.54
CA MET A 101 -9.82 10.09 -8.05
C MET A 101 -10.91 9.01 -8.02
N VAL A 102 -11.72 8.93 -6.97
CA VAL A 102 -12.81 7.94 -6.86
C VAL A 102 -13.93 8.23 -7.85
N GLU A 103 -14.30 9.50 -8.02
CA GLU A 103 -15.41 9.95 -8.87
C GLU A 103 -15.01 10.13 -10.34
N ALA A 104 -13.72 10.00 -10.69
CA ALA A 104 -13.24 10.08 -12.06
C ALA A 104 -14.01 9.12 -13.00
N PRO A 105 -14.50 9.59 -14.16
CA PRO A 105 -15.33 8.76 -15.05
C PRO A 105 -14.55 7.64 -15.74
N GLY A 106 -13.25 7.86 -16.02
CA GLY A 106 -12.37 6.89 -16.67
C GLY A 106 -10.98 6.82 -16.04
N LEU A 107 -10.14 5.94 -16.60
CA LEU A 107 -8.76 5.76 -16.15
C LEU A 107 -7.84 6.92 -16.58
N ASP A 108 -8.16 7.57 -17.70
CA ASP A 108 -7.38 8.70 -18.20
C ASP A 108 -7.55 9.93 -17.28
N GLU A 109 -8.79 10.23 -16.87
CA GLU A 109 -9.03 11.30 -15.89
C GLU A 109 -8.44 10.97 -14.53
N PHE A 110 -8.54 9.71 -14.10
CA PHE A 110 -7.88 9.24 -12.87
C PHE A 110 -6.37 9.51 -12.92
N GLN A 111 -5.70 9.19 -14.03
CA GLN A 111 -4.27 9.42 -14.18
C GLN A 111 -3.93 10.91 -14.07
N VAL A 112 -4.73 11.79 -14.68
CA VAL A 112 -4.54 13.25 -14.56
C VAL A 112 -4.64 13.72 -13.10
N PHE A 113 -5.52 13.13 -12.29
CA PHE A 113 -5.60 13.45 -10.86
C PHE A 113 -4.41 12.89 -10.07
N VAL A 114 -3.95 11.68 -10.38
CA VAL A 114 -2.73 11.10 -9.79
C VAL A 114 -1.53 11.99 -10.10
N ASP A 115 -1.39 12.48 -11.33
CA ASP A 115 -0.26 13.32 -11.76
C ASP A 115 -0.20 14.68 -11.04
N LYS A 116 -1.33 15.17 -10.53
CA LYS A 116 -1.40 16.39 -9.71
C LYS A 116 -0.90 16.17 -8.28
N THR A 117 -0.83 14.93 -7.82
CA THR A 117 -0.43 14.62 -6.43
C THR A 117 1.04 14.94 -6.16
N ILE A 118 1.37 15.16 -4.89
CA ILE A 118 2.76 15.38 -4.45
C ILE A 118 3.61 14.14 -4.78
N TYR A 119 3.01 12.95 -4.72
CA TYR A 119 3.68 11.70 -5.05
C TYR A 119 4.13 11.73 -6.51
N ALA A 120 3.21 12.00 -7.44
CA ALA A 120 3.51 12.09 -8.88
C ALA A 120 4.75 12.93 -9.22
N ARG A 121 4.83 14.10 -8.58
CA ARG A 121 5.94 15.05 -8.77
C ARG A 121 7.23 14.58 -8.15
N HIS A 122 7.19 13.92 -6.99
CA HIS A 122 8.38 13.53 -6.24
C HIS A 122 9.12 12.32 -6.80
N TYR A 123 8.39 11.34 -7.37
CA TYR A 123 9.01 10.11 -7.88
C TYR A 123 9.01 9.98 -9.41
N ASN A 124 8.68 11.08 -10.12
CA ASN A 124 8.79 11.22 -11.57
C ASN A 124 8.06 10.10 -12.35
N PHE A 125 6.73 10.15 -12.35
CA PHE A 125 5.79 9.09 -12.75
C PHE A 125 5.72 8.84 -14.27
N HIS A 126 6.67 9.37 -15.04
CA HIS A 126 6.66 9.42 -16.51
C HIS A 126 7.23 8.18 -17.21
N GLN A 127 7.44 7.08 -16.49
CA GLN A 127 7.90 5.81 -17.09
C GLN A 127 6.70 4.90 -17.35
N ASN A 128 6.77 4.05 -18.38
CA ASN A 128 5.77 3.04 -18.76
C ASN A 128 5.59 1.92 -17.70
N LEU A 129 5.60 2.26 -16.42
CA LEU A 129 5.44 1.36 -15.30
C LEU A 129 3.97 1.24 -14.93
N THR A 130 3.56 0.06 -14.50
CA THR A 130 2.25 -0.13 -13.89
C THR A 130 2.19 0.55 -12.53
N ILE A 131 1.01 1.01 -12.09
CA ILE A 131 0.83 1.63 -10.76
C ILE A 131 1.35 0.75 -9.62
N GLU A 132 1.36 -0.57 -9.79
CA GLU A 132 1.88 -1.51 -8.80
C GLU A 132 3.41 -1.52 -8.73
N GLN A 133 4.08 -1.45 -9.89
CA GLN A 133 5.53 -1.29 -9.96
C GLN A 133 5.95 0.08 -9.41
N MET A 134 5.19 1.12 -9.74
CA MET A 134 5.42 2.47 -9.23
C MET A 134 5.30 2.51 -7.70
N TYR A 135 4.26 1.88 -7.14
CA TYR A 135 4.08 1.74 -5.69
C TYR A 135 5.29 1.06 -5.04
N ALA A 136 5.74 -0.06 -5.61
CA ALA A 136 6.88 -0.82 -5.10
C ALA A 136 8.18 0.00 -5.14
N ASP A 137 8.49 0.62 -6.27
CA ASP A 137 9.71 1.42 -6.47
C ASP A 137 9.73 2.65 -5.56
N CYS A 138 8.60 3.35 -5.42
CA CYS A 138 8.49 4.53 -4.56
C CYS A 138 8.71 4.16 -3.09
N LEU A 139 8.09 3.09 -2.60
CA LEU A 139 8.28 2.63 -1.23
C LEU A 139 9.70 2.13 -0.98
N HIS A 140 10.26 1.38 -1.92
CA HIS A 140 11.65 0.92 -1.83
C HIS A 140 12.61 2.11 -1.73
N TYR A 141 12.44 3.14 -2.57
CA TYR A 141 13.24 4.36 -2.50
C TYR A 141 13.05 5.09 -1.16
N LEU A 142 11.81 5.27 -0.70
CA LEU A 142 11.51 5.94 0.57
C LEU A 142 12.25 5.27 1.74
N TYR A 143 12.03 3.97 1.94
CA TYR A 143 12.65 3.23 3.04
C TYR A 143 14.18 3.20 2.95
N THR A 144 14.75 3.03 1.76
CA THR A 144 16.22 2.99 1.61
C THR A 144 16.87 4.35 1.87
N VAL A 145 16.27 5.46 1.43
CA VAL A 145 16.76 6.81 1.73
C VAL A 145 16.65 7.10 3.22
N ASP A 146 15.56 6.68 3.86
CA ASP A 146 15.32 6.98 5.26
C ASP A 146 16.23 6.24 6.21
N ARG A 147 16.53 4.97 5.91
CA ARG A 147 17.58 4.23 6.61
C ARG A 147 18.96 4.88 6.46
N ARG A 148 19.29 5.40 5.26
CA ARG A 148 20.59 6.07 5.02
C ARG A 148 20.71 7.37 5.81
N ARG A 149 19.62 8.15 5.90
CA ARG A 149 19.60 9.43 6.61
C ARG A 149 19.52 9.25 8.13
N ASN A 150 18.84 8.21 8.60
CA ASN A 150 18.58 7.97 10.02
C ASN A 150 18.95 6.52 10.41
N PRO A 151 20.23 6.15 10.42
CA PRO A 151 20.66 4.76 10.65
C PRO A 151 20.39 4.25 12.08
N TYR A 152 20.27 5.16 13.06
CA TYR A 152 20.05 4.82 14.48
C TYR A 152 18.62 5.09 14.94
N SER A 153 17.65 5.05 14.03
CA SER A 153 16.23 5.31 14.30
C SER A 153 15.36 4.08 14.00
N ILE A 154 14.06 4.18 14.27
CA ILE A 154 13.08 3.14 13.90
C ILE A 154 13.07 2.81 12.40
N ALA A 155 13.57 3.72 11.55
CA ALA A 155 13.67 3.52 10.11
C ALA A 155 14.50 2.27 9.77
N ALA A 156 15.59 1.99 10.51
CA ALA A 156 16.43 0.83 10.25
C ALA A 156 15.67 -0.49 10.39
N VAL A 157 14.86 -0.62 11.45
CA VAL A 157 14.04 -1.82 11.69
C VAL A 157 12.93 -1.92 10.65
N ASN A 158 12.24 -0.81 10.36
CA ASN A 158 11.15 -0.79 9.39
C ASN A 158 11.63 -1.16 7.98
N THR A 159 12.75 -0.58 7.54
CA THR A 159 13.38 -0.94 6.26
C THR A 159 13.84 -2.39 6.22
N TYR A 160 14.38 -2.92 7.32
CA TYR A 160 14.76 -4.33 7.38
C TYR A 160 13.56 -5.26 7.17
N LEU A 161 12.46 -5.02 7.88
CA LEU A 161 11.23 -5.82 7.74
C LEU A 161 10.68 -5.73 6.31
N PHE A 162 10.62 -4.52 5.73
CA PHE A 162 10.20 -4.32 4.35
C PHE A 162 11.08 -5.11 3.35
N LEU A 163 12.41 -5.02 3.47
CA LEU A 163 13.33 -5.76 2.59
C LEU A 163 13.18 -7.27 2.74
N LYS A 164 12.85 -7.76 3.95
CA LYS A 164 12.56 -9.18 4.17
C LYS A 164 11.25 -9.62 3.52
N GLU A 165 10.21 -8.79 3.54
CA GLU A 165 8.98 -9.05 2.79
C GLU A 165 9.25 -9.09 1.27
N GLU A 166 10.06 -8.16 0.75
CA GLU A 166 10.45 -8.16 -0.67
C GLU A 166 11.28 -9.38 -1.05
N GLU A 167 12.20 -9.81 -0.19
CA GLU A 167 13.00 -11.02 -0.39
C GLU A 167 12.11 -12.27 -0.45
N ILE A 168 11.19 -12.44 0.50
CA ILE A 168 10.23 -13.55 0.51
C ILE A 168 9.37 -13.54 -0.76
N ARG A 169 8.93 -12.37 -1.21
CA ARG A 169 8.16 -12.22 -2.45
C ARG A 169 8.98 -12.67 -3.66
N LYS A 170 10.24 -12.23 -3.78
CA LYS A 170 11.14 -12.62 -4.87
C LYS A 170 11.41 -14.11 -4.89
N LEU A 171 11.62 -14.74 -3.73
CA LEU A 171 11.80 -16.18 -3.62
C LEU A 171 10.54 -16.94 -4.05
N THR A 172 9.37 -16.50 -3.60
CA THR A 172 8.08 -17.08 -4.01
C THR A 172 7.90 -16.96 -5.53
N THR A 173 8.17 -15.79 -6.11
CA THR A 173 8.10 -15.58 -7.56
C THR A 173 9.06 -16.52 -8.30
N ALA A 174 10.31 -16.63 -7.86
CA ALA A 174 11.28 -17.53 -8.47
C ALA A 174 10.84 -19.00 -8.42
N MET A 175 10.29 -19.44 -7.28
CA MET A 175 9.74 -20.78 -7.13
C MET A 175 8.56 -21.04 -8.08
N GLU A 176 7.64 -20.07 -8.22
CA GLU A 176 6.51 -20.18 -9.15
C GLU A 176 6.99 -20.17 -10.62
N CYS A 177 7.99 -19.37 -10.97
CA CYS A 177 8.59 -19.40 -12.31
C CYS A 177 9.16 -20.80 -12.66
N VAL A 178 9.87 -21.43 -11.71
CA VAL A 178 10.37 -22.80 -11.86
C VAL A 178 9.20 -23.78 -12.00
N ARG A 179 8.16 -23.63 -11.19
CA ARG A 179 6.96 -24.48 -11.24
C ARG A 179 6.24 -24.40 -12.59
N TYR A 180 6.16 -23.22 -13.19
CA TYR A 180 5.56 -23.02 -14.52
C TYR A 180 6.53 -23.28 -15.68
N SER A 181 7.76 -23.76 -15.41
CA SER A 181 8.78 -24.04 -16.43
C SER A 181 9.11 -22.84 -17.31
N LEU A 182 9.15 -21.64 -16.74
CA LEU A 182 9.55 -20.42 -17.45
C LEU A 182 11.04 -20.42 -17.75
N THR A 183 11.43 -19.67 -18.77
CA THR A 183 12.85 -19.51 -19.11
C THR A 183 13.60 -18.72 -18.03
N PRO A 184 14.93 -18.89 -17.91
CA PRO A 184 15.73 -18.07 -17.00
C PRO A 184 15.63 -16.56 -17.27
N GLU A 185 15.48 -16.16 -18.54
CA GLU A 185 15.33 -14.75 -18.94
C GLU A 185 14.01 -14.16 -18.43
N GLU A 186 12.89 -14.87 -18.60
CA GLU A 186 11.59 -14.47 -18.07
C GLU A 186 11.61 -14.44 -16.53
N THR A 187 12.23 -15.45 -15.91
CA THR A 187 12.37 -15.52 -14.45
C THR A 187 13.13 -14.31 -13.90
N LEU A 188 14.22 -13.90 -14.54
CA LEU A 188 14.98 -12.72 -14.16
C LEU A 188 14.16 -11.43 -14.30
N ALA A 189 13.37 -11.32 -15.38
CA ALA A 189 12.46 -10.19 -15.58
C ALA A 189 11.42 -10.08 -14.45
N TYR A 190 10.83 -11.20 -14.03
CA TYR A 190 9.83 -11.23 -12.95
C TYR A 190 10.41 -11.00 -11.54
N VAL A 191 11.62 -11.50 -11.28
CA VAL A 191 12.30 -11.32 -9.98
C VAL A 191 12.91 -9.92 -9.84
N GLY A 192 12.99 -9.16 -10.94
CA GLY A 192 13.63 -7.84 -10.98
C GLY A 192 15.16 -7.93 -10.94
N GLY A 193 15.72 -9.06 -11.40
CA GLY A 193 17.16 -9.22 -11.59
C GLY A 193 17.57 -8.48 -12.85
N ARG A 194 18.42 -7.44 -12.72
CA ARG A 194 19.08 -6.85 -13.89
C ARG A 194 20.03 -7.88 -14.49
N ILE A 195 19.83 -8.22 -15.75
CA ILE A 195 20.83 -8.93 -16.57
C ILE A 195 22.04 -7.99 -16.66
N GLN A 196 23.19 -8.42 -16.15
CA GLN A 196 24.48 -7.78 -16.40
C GLN A 196 25.07 -8.32 -17.69
#